data_AF-L2G458-F1
#
_entry.id   AF-L2G458-F1
#
_cell.length_a   1.000
_cell.length_b   1.000
_cell.length_c   1.000
_cell.angle_alpha   90.00
_cell.angle_beta   90.00
_cell.angle_gamma   90.00
#
_symmetry.space_group_name_H-M   'P 1'
#
loop_
_entity.id
_entity.type
_entity.pdbx_description
1 polymer ?
#
loop_
_entity_poly.entity_id
_entity_poly.type
_entity_poly.pdbx_seq_one_letter_code
_entity_poly.pdbx_strand_id
1 'polypeptide(L)'
;MKAFFDKAKKKIEAEIAAITGDDDEPRPAPPDSRPPYQQGPPQGFERAVFAHFMLSNTCDYTVDEYKVDIGLAQEAHIDGFVVNFGIHEEAIVKLPEFFFAAEQTGFKLLLSFDYEGAGAWPKERVIELLNRFGPSPAYFKRGWQPVVSTFEGTGNAADWHDIKAATGCFFMPSFSSIGAENAVNTGVTDGLFSWAAWPHGNTRKMDPGLDASYRHFLGNRPYMVAVSPWFYTNLPTWNKNWAWKGDDLWNDRWNEILQIRPEYVQIISWNDFGESHYIGPLHEKQFGAFEYGKAPFNYVRDMPHDGWRLLLPFLIDLYKNGHAIINREGVVTWYRIHPGHAGDCGGTTGNAPSHGQELHHPSEIMEDKVMFSALLTGPASVTVSIGGVPQEASWDDDGVPNGGVGVYHGSAPFNGRLGEVVVTIHRGADVVAQVHGRPITEECTEGINNWNAWVGGSHAPVGTHAVAHLG
;
A
#
# COMPACT_ATOMS: atom_id res chain seq x y z
N MET A 1 -25.78 -26.59 2.11
CA MET A 1 -25.15 -25.25 2.10
C MET A 1 -26.13 -24.13 1.73
N LYS A 2 -26.80 -24.17 0.57
CA LYS A 2 -27.85 -23.18 0.21
C LYS A 2 -28.98 -23.05 1.26
N ALA A 3 -29.47 -24.17 1.78
CA ALA A 3 -30.47 -24.19 2.86
C ALA A 3 -29.96 -23.67 4.23
N PHE A 4 -28.65 -23.62 4.44
CA PHE A 4 -28.05 -23.03 5.66
C PHE A 4 -28.04 -21.50 5.54
N PHE A 5 -27.65 -20.98 4.38
CA PHE A 5 -27.69 -19.55 4.09
C PHE A 5 -29.11 -18.99 4.01
N ASP A 6 -30.08 -19.73 3.46
CA ASP A 6 -31.49 -19.31 3.44
C ASP A 6 -32.09 -19.23 4.86
N LYS A 7 -31.63 -20.09 5.77
CA LYS A 7 -32.05 -20.09 7.18
C LYS A 7 -31.38 -18.98 7.99
N ALA A 8 -30.12 -18.66 7.70
CA ALA A 8 -29.41 -17.53 8.29
C ALA A 8 -29.99 -16.18 7.82
N LYS A 9 -30.28 -16.05 6.52
CA LYS A 9 -30.91 -14.85 5.92
C LYS A 9 -32.29 -14.58 6.53
N LYS A 10 -33.15 -15.58 6.64
CA LYS A 10 -34.46 -15.43 7.28
C LYS A 10 -34.39 -15.06 8.77
N LYS A 11 -33.35 -15.50 9.47
CA LYS A 11 -33.13 -15.15 10.88
C LYS A 11 -32.74 -13.66 11.02
N ILE A 12 -31.85 -13.19 10.15
CA ILE A 12 -31.42 -11.79 10.09
C ILE A 12 -32.58 -10.87 9.67
N GLU A 13 -33.37 -11.27 8.67
CA GLU A 13 -34.56 -10.51 8.23
C GLU A 13 -35.63 -10.42 9.33
N ALA A 14 -35.82 -11.48 10.13
CA ALA A 14 -36.74 -11.47 11.27
C ALA A 14 -36.23 -10.62 12.45
N GLU A 15 -34.91 -10.59 12.67
CA GLU A 15 -34.27 -9.72 13.68
C GLU A 15 -34.36 -8.24 13.28
N ILE A 16 -34.23 -7.91 11.99
CA ILE A 16 -34.43 -6.55 11.46
C ILE A 16 -35.90 -6.12 11.58
N ALA A 17 -36.86 -6.98 11.23
CA ALA A 17 -38.28 -6.68 11.33
C ALA A 17 -38.76 -6.48 12.79
N ALA A 18 -38.08 -7.10 13.76
CA ALA A 18 -38.35 -6.90 15.18
C ALA A 18 -37.81 -5.57 15.73
N ILE A 19 -36.85 -4.95 15.03
CA ILE A 19 -36.25 -3.65 15.39
C ILE A 19 -37.05 -2.48 14.78
N THR A 20 -37.72 -2.70 13.65
CA THR A 20 -38.45 -1.66 12.90
C THR A 20 -39.95 -1.62 13.19
N GLY A 21 -40.40 -2.11 14.35
CA GLY A 21 -41.79 -1.94 14.78
C GLY A 21 -42.08 -0.48 15.11
N ASP A 22 -42.64 0.24 14.14
CA ASP A 22 -43.16 1.61 14.26
C ASP A 22 -44.23 1.70 15.35
N ASP A 23 -43.96 2.49 16.38
CA ASP A 23 -44.89 3.38 17.08
C ASP A 23 -44.06 4.12 18.16
N ASP A 24 -43.50 5.30 17.83
CA ASP A 24 -43.32 6.41 18.77
C ASP A 24 -42.69 7.64 18.09
N GLU A 25 -43.27 8.81 18.37
CA GLU A 25 -42.93 10.16 17.92
C GLU A 25 -41.43 10.53 17.91
N PRO A 26 -40.99 11.52 17.09
CA PRO A 26 -39.59 11.88 16.93
C PRO A 26 -38.97 12.38 18.24
N ARG A 27 -38.11 11.55 18.83
CA ARG A 27 -37.26 11.92 19.97
C ARG A 27 -36.17 12.90 19.53
N PRO A 28 -35.82 13.89 20.37
CA PRO A 28 -34.73 14.82 20.08
C PRO A 28 -33.41 14.06 19.91
N ALA A 29 -32.59 14.52 18.96
CA ALA A 29 -31.29 13.94 18.66
C ALA A 29 -30.47 13.75 19.94
N PRO A 30 -29.89 12.56 20.17
CA PRO A 30 -29.06 12.34 21.36
C PRO A 30 -27.85 13.28 21.31
N PRO A 31 -27.39 13.79 22.46
CA PRO A 31 -26.17 14.58 22.52
C PRO A 31 -25.01 13.77 21.92
N ASP A 32 -24.22 14.44 21.08
CA ASP A 32 -23.06 13.91 20.39
C ASP A 32 -22.11 13.20 21.37
N SER A 33 -22.29 11.89 21.51
CA SER A 33 -21.47 11.02 22.36
C SER A 33 -20.29 10.46 21.58
N ARG A 34 -19.78 11.22 20.60
CA ARG A 34 -18.43 10.97 20.09
C ARG A 34 -17.50 10.94 21.30
N PRO A 35 -16.81 9.81 21.55
CA PRO A 35 -15.86 9.76 22.65
C PRO A 35 -14.86 10.90 22.44
N PRO A 36 -14.52 11.66 23.49
CA PRO A 36 -13.51 12.70 23.37
C PRO A 36 -12.26 12.07 22.76
N TYR A 37 -11.72 12.75 21.74
CA TYR A 37 -10.50 12.36 21.02
C TYR A 37 -9.47 11.87 22.04
N GLN A 38 -9.30 10.55 22.14
CA GLN A 38 -8.35 10.00 23.08
C GLN A 38 -6.97 10.42 22.62
N GLN A 39 -6.21 10.91 23.60
CA GLN A 39 -4.90 11.52 23.47
C GLN A 39 -4.00 10.68 22.56
N GLY A 40 -3.19 11.36 21.74
CA GLY A 40 -2.15 10.72 20.93
C GLY A 40 -1.31 9.73 21.74
N PRO A 41 -0.58 8.84 21.05
CA PRO A 41 0.06 7.68 21.69
C PRO A 41 0.85 8.09 22.93
N PRO A 42 0.86 7.23 23.98
CA PRO A 42 1.65 7.49 25.18
C PRO A 42 3.08 7.87 24.78
N GLN A 43 3.61 8.90 25.43
CA GLN A 43 4.99 9.35 25.28
C GLN A 43 5.94 8.13 25.31
N GLY A 44 6.50 7.71 24.17
CA GLY A 44 7.38 6.54 24.08
C GLY A 44 7.33 5.66 22.81
N PHE A 45 6.45 5.92 21.84
CA PHE A 45 6.47 5.24 20.53
C PHE A 45 7.00 6.18 19.44
N GLU A 46 8.20 5.93 18.92
CA GLU A 46 8.64 6.59 17.68
C GLU A 46 7.88 5.97 16.50
N ARG A 47 7.19 6.82 15.73
CA ARG A 47 6.51 6.40 14.51
C ARG A 47 7.53 5.98 13.47
N ALA A 48 7.24 4.90 12.76
CA ALA A 48 8.10 4.40 11.71
C ALA A 48 7.31 4.00 10.45
N VAL A 49 7.92 4.21 9.29
CA VAL A 49 7.37 3.80 8.00
C VAL A 49 8.29 2.76 7.40
N PHE A 50 7.71 1.63 7.00
CA PHE A 50 8.42 0.54 6.34
C PHE A 50 7.92 0.34 4.92
N ALA A 51 8.69 -0.35 4.09
CA ALA A 51 8.19 -0.93 2.85
C ALA A 51 8.37 -2.45 2.86
N HIS A 52 7.35 -3.16 2.37
CA HIS A 52 7.38 -4.60 2.19
C HIS A 52 8.39 -4.97 1.10
N PHE A 53 9.32 -5.87 1.38
CA PHE A 53 10.40 -6.23 0.47
C PHE A 53 10.43 -7.74 0.25
N MET A 54 10.13 -8.18 -0.96
CA MET A 54 10.20 -9.57 -1.39
C MET A 54 11.66 -9.98 -1.59
N LEU A 55 12.24 -10.68 -0.61
CA LEU A 55 13.63 -11.13 -0.69
C LEU A 55 13.83 -12.12 -1.84
N SER A 56 12.84 -12.98 -2.11
CA SER A 56 12.87 -13.98 -3.18
C SER A 56 13.03 -13.37 -4.57
N ASN A 57 12.72 -12.08 -4.75
CA ASN A 57 12.97 -11.37 -6.00
C ASN A 57 14.44 -10.94 -6.16
N THR A 58 15.28 -11.12 -5.14
CA THR A 58 16.66 -10.59 -5.10
C THR A 58 17.74 -11.67 -5.01
N CYS A 59 17.45 -12.90 -5.43
CA CYS A 59 18.43 -14.01 -5.39
C CYS A 59 19.75 -13.67 -6.12
N ASP A 60 19.70 -12.88 -7.20
CA ASP A 60 20.86 -12.46 -8.01
C ASP A 60 21.40 -11.07 -7.66
N TYR A 61 20.96 -10.48 -6.54
CA TYR A 61 21.44 -9.18 -6.08
C TYR A 61 22.85 -9.26 -5.50
N THR A 62 23.55 -8.13 -5.58
CA THR A 62 24.79 -7.83 -4.87
C THR A 62 24.52 -6.90 -3.68
N VAL A 63 25.49 -6.78 -2.78
CA VAL A 63 25.44 -5.81 -1.67
C VAL A 63 25.21 -4.38 -2.16
N ASP A 64 25.81 -3.98 -3.28
CA ASP A 64 25.68 -2.62 -3.78
C ASP A 64 24.30 -2.37 -4.42
N GLU A 65 23.67 -3.38 -5.02
CA GLU A 65 22.27 -3.30 -5.47
C GLU A 65 21.32 -3.12 -4.27
N TYR A 66 21.53 -3.82 -3.16
CA TYR A 66 20.79 -3.56 -1.93
C TYR A 66 21.00 -2.13 -1.41
N LYS A 67 22.23 -1.59 -1.48
CA LYS A 67 22.50 -0.20 -1.07
C LYS A 67 21.80 0.82 -1.97
N VAL A 68 21.64 0.55 -3.25
CA VAL A 68 20.86 1.41 -4.16
C VAL A 68 19.40 1.46 -3.71
N ASP A 69 18.78 0.30 -3.48
CA ASP A 69 17.40 0.24 -2.99
C ASP A 69 17.23 0.93 -1.62
N ILE A 70 18.17 0.69 -0.69
CA ILE A 70 18.20 1.36 0.61
C ILE A 70 18.32 2.88 0.45
N GLY A 71 19.22 3.37 -0.41
CA GLY A 71 19.42 4.81 -0.63
C GLY A 71 18.15 5.47 -1.14
N LEU A 72 17.48 4.86 -2.12
CA LEU A 72 16.19 5.35 -2.64
C LEU A 72 15.08 5.32 -1.58
N ALA A 73 15.09 4.33 -0.67
CA ALA A 73 14.14 4.26 0.42
C ALA A 73 14.40 5.37 1.46
N GLN A 74 15.66 5.64 1.79
CA GLN A 74 16.06 6.74 2.66
C GLN A 74 15.69 8.10 2.06
N GLU A 75 15.90 8.30 0.75
CA GLU A 75 15.47 9.50 0.03
C GLU A 75 13.95 9.71 0.11
N ALA A 76 13.18 8.63 0.11
CA ALA A 76 11.72 8.64 0.32
C ALA A 76 11.30 8.78 1.79
N HIS A 77 12.25 8.88 2.73
CA HIS A 77 12.06 8.90 4.20
C HIS A 77 11.47 7.61 4.80
N ILE A 78 11.60 6.48 4.10
CA ILE A 78 11.24 5.16 4.64
C ILE A 78 12.31 4.76 5.67
N ASP A 79 11.90 4.27 6.83
CA ASP A 79 12.79 3.95 7.96
C ASP A 79 13.41 2.55 7.85
N GLY A 80 12.74 1.63 7.15
CA GLY A 80 13.24 0.27 6.99
C GLY A 80 12.48 -0.58 6.00
N PHE A 81 12.99 -1.78 5.74
CA PHE A 81 12.28 -2.81 4.99
C PHE A 81 11.73 -3.92 5.88
N VAL A 82 10.49 -4.32 5.61
CA VAL A 82 9.91 -5.57 6.09
C VAL A 82 10.30 -6.66 5.10
N VAL A 83 11.38 -7.37 5.40
CA VAL A 83 11.99 -8.38 4.53
C VAL A 83 11.15 -9.65 4.58
N ASN A 84 10.32 -9.85 3.56
CA ASN A 84 9.43 -10.99 3.41
C ASN A 84 10.06 -12.10 2.57
N PHE A 85 9.94 -13.33 3.06
CA PHE A 85 10.45 -14.52 2.40
C PHE A 85 9.76 -15.79 2.92
N GLY A 86 9.59 -16.76 2.03
CA GLY A 86 9.24 -18.13 2.37
C GLY A 86 10.47 -18.98 2.71
N ILE A 87 10.29 -20.28 2.90
CA ILE A 87 11.34 -21.24 3.30
C ILE A 87 12.37 -21.57 2.19
N HIS A 88 12.40 -20.77 1.13
CA HIS A 88 13.29 -20.91 -0.02
C HIS A 88 14.74 -20.57 0.38
N GLU A 89 15.61 -21.58 0.50
CA GLU A 89 17.00 -21.40 0.95
C GLU A 89 17.80 -20.48 0.01
N GLU A 90 17.49 -20.48 -1.29
CA GLU A 90 18.06 -19.58 -2.29
C GLU A 90 17.83 -18.09 -1.98
N ALA A 91 16.73 -17.74 -1.32
CA ALA A 91 16.47 -16.40 -0.83
C ALA A 91 17.11 -16.17 0.55
N ILE A 92 16.98 -17.14 1.47
CA ILE A 92 17.49 -17.04 2.85
C ILE A 92 19.01 -16.79 2.88
N VAL A 93 19.77 -17.39 1.96
CA VAL A 93 21.23 -17.18 1.87
C VAL A 93 21.62 -15.73 1.58
N LYS A 94 20.69 -14.88 1.11
CA LYS A 94 20.92 -13.46 0.84
C LYS A 94 20.80 -12.56 2.07
N LEU A 95 20.16 -13.03 3.15
CA LEU A 95 19.99 -12.23 4.38
C LEU A 95 21.32 -11.66 4.92
N PRO A 96 22.44 -12.40 5.00
CA PRO A 96 23.71 -11.83 5.48
C PRO A 96 24.20 -10.64 4.65
N GLU A 97 24.08 -10.71 3.32
CA GLU A 97 24.50 -9.61 2.42
C GLU A 97 23.58 -8.41 2.55
N PHE A 98 22.27 -8.63 2.72
CA PHE A 98 21.31 -7.55 2.89
C PHE A 98 21.48 -6.85 4.24
N PHE A 99 21.66 -7.61 5.33
CA PHE A 99 21.99 -7.03 6.65
C PHE A 99 23.32 -6.28 6.59
N PHE A 100 24.33 -6.80 5.91
CA PHE A 100 25.59 -6.09 5.71
C PHE A 100 25.38 -4.75 4.98
N ALA A 101 24.59 -4.73 3.89
CA ALA A 101 24.25 -3.49 3.19
C ALA A 101 23.55 -2.46 4.10
N ALA A 102 22.57 -2.92 4.91
CA ALA A 102 21.83 -2.09 5.85
C ALA A 102 22.71 -1.55 7.00
N GLU A 103 23.64 -2.35 7.51
CA GLU A 103 24.61 -1.92 8.52
C GLU A 103 25.53 -0.80 8.00
N GLN A 104 25.99 -0.91 6.75
CA GLN A 104 26.86 0.09 6.12
C GLN A 104 26.15 1.42 5.83
N THR A 105 24.82 1.44 5.81
CA THR A 105 23.99 2.60 5.44
C THR A 105 23.15 3.14 6.60
N GLY A 106 23.19 2.47 7.75
CA GLY A 106 22.38 2.82 8.93
C GLY A 106 20.89 2.50 8.80
N PHE A 107 20.47 1.86 7.71
CA PHE A 107 19.08 1.52 7.41
C PHE A 107 18.58 0.34 8.25
N LYS A 108 17.26 0.22 8.40
CA LYS A 108 16.66 -0.83 9.22
C LYS A 108 16.01 -1.94 8.39
N LEU A 109 16.13 -3.16 8.89
CA LEU A 109 15.46 -4.35 8.37
C LEU A 109 14.69 -5.02 9.52
N LEU A 110 13.52 -5.58 9.22
CA LEU A 110 12.84 -6.53 10.10
C LEU A 110 12.38 -7.73 9.28
N LEU A 111 12.42 -8.92 9.87
CA LEU A 111 12.04 -10.14 9.16
C LEU A 111 10.52 -10.34 9.18
N SER A 112 9.97 -10.74 8.03
CA SER A 112 8.60 -11.19 7.85
C SER A 112 8.59 -12.59 7.28
N PHE A 113 8.24 -13.57 8.11
CA PHE A 113 8.17 -14.96 7.68
C PHE A 113 6.86 -15.19 6.91
N ASP A 114 6.95 -15.53 5.63
CA ASP A 114 5.77 -15.87 4.83
C ASP A 114 5.38 -17.33 5.10
N TYR A 115 4.25 -17.54 5.77
CA TYR A 115 3.72 -18.87 6.12
C TYR A 115 2.79 -19.46 5.04
N GLU A 116 2.36 -18.67 4.05
CA GLU A 116 1.40 -19.12 3.03
C GLU A 116 2.07 -19.29 1.66
N GLY A 117 3.05 -18.45 1.31
CA GLY A 117 3.69 -18.45 0.00
C GLY A 117 4.50 -19.72 -0.31
N ALA A 118 5.10 -20.34 0.72
CA ALA A 118 5.95 -21.52 0.58
C ALA A 118 5.67 -22.61 1.64
N GLY A 119 4.54 -22.50 2.34
CA GLY A 119 4.16 -23.34 3.46
C GLY A 119 4.68 -22.84 4.81
N ALA A 120 4.18 -23.48 5.89
CA ALA A 120 4.45 -23.04 7.25
C ALA A 120 5.93 -23.16 7.65
N TRP A 121 6.41 -22.19 8.42
CA TRP A 121 7.77 -22.21 8.94
C TRP A 121 7.91 -23.15 10.16
N PRO A 122 8.94 -24.02 10.18
CA PRO A 122 9.32 -24.73 11.39
C PRO A 122 9.77 -23.75 12.49
N LYS A 123 9.21 -23.91 13.69
CA LYS A 123 9.52 -23.10 14.86
C LYS A 123 11.02 -22.91 15.10
N GLU A 124 11.79 -24.00 15.06
CA GLU A 124 13.22 -23.99 15.33
C GLU A 124 14.00 -23.17 14.29
N ARG A 125 13.53 -23.15 13.04
CA ARG A 125 14.14 -22.36 11.96
C ARG A 125 13.90 -20.86 12.16
N VAL A 126 12.71 -20.48 12.61
CA VAL A 126 12.39 -19.09 12.98
C VAL A 126 13.30 -18.62 14.12
N ILE A 127 13.44 -19.44 15.17
CA ILE A 127 14.32 -19.13 16.32
C ILE A 127 15.78 -18.96 15.86
N GLU A 128 16.28 -19.84 15.01
CA GLU A 128 17.64 -19.76 14.47
C GLU A 128 17.89 -18.43 13.75
N LEU A 129 17.01 -18.06 12.82
CA LEU A 129 17.15 -16.85 12.02
C LEU A 129 17.03 -15.58 12.88
N LEU A 130 16.08 -15.55 13.81
CA LEU A 130 15.94 -14.43 14.75
C LEU A 130 17.15 -14.28 15.68
N ASN A 131 17.71 -15.39 16.19
CA ASN A 131 18.92 -15.33 17.02
C ASN A 131 20.16 -14.91 16.22
N ARG A 132 20.22 -15.28 14.93
CA ARG A 132 21.32 -14.89 14.04
C ARG A 132 21.29 -13.40 13.70
N PHE A 133 20.14 -12.86 13.31
CA PHE A 133 20.03 -11.49 12.78
C PHE A 133 19.54 -10.46 13.79
N GLY A 134 18.76 -10.86 14.80
CA GLY A 134 18.24 -9.98 15.84
C GLY A 134 19.30 -9.10 16.53
N PRO A 135 20.53 -9.60 16.82
CA PRO A 135 21.60 -8.79 17.39
C PRO A 135 22.15 -7.68 16.47
N SER A 136 21.95 -7.75 15.14
CA SER A 136 22.50 -6.75 14.21
C SER A 136 22.01 -5.34 14.54
N PRO A 137 22.87 -4.30 14.44
CA PRO A 137 22.45 -2.90 14.60
C PRO A 137 21.52 -2.41 13.48
N ALA A 138 21.48 -3.11 12.34
CA ALA A 138 20.51 -2.87 11.27
C ALA A 138 19.15 -3.52 11.53
N TYR A 139 19.03 -4.42 12.49
CA TYR A 139 17.72 -5.00 12.82
C TYR A 139 16.84 -3.95 13.54
N PHE A 140 15.63 -3.70 13.04
CA PHE A 140 14.67 -2.78 13.67
C PHE A 140 14.22 -3.33 15.03
N LYS A 141 14.45 -2.55 16.08
CA LYS A 141 14.14 -2.94 17.46
C LYS A 141 13.15 -1.97 18.09
N ARG A 142 12.21 -2.51 18.85
CA ARG A 142 11.42 -1.73 19.80
C ARG A 142 12.08 -1.82 21.17
N GLY A 143 12.74 -0.74 21.58
CA GLY A 143 13.67 -0.80 22.71
C GLY A 143 14.81 -1.77 22.41
N TRP A 144 14.87 -2.88 23.14
CA TRP A 144 15.84 -3.95 22.90
C TRP A 144 15.29 -5.13 22.09
N GLN A 145 13.98 -5.18 21.86
CA GLN A 145 13.31 -6.34 21.26
C GLN A 145 13.32 -6.27 19.73
N PRO A 146 13.87 -7.27 19.01
CA PRO A 146 13.75 -7.37 17.56
C PRO A 146 12.27 -7.47 17.16
N VAL A 147 11.80 -6.55 16.30
CA VAL A 147 10.43 -6.64 15.78
C VAL A 147 10.37 -7.70 14.68
N VAL A 148 9.38 -8.57 14.72
CA VAL A 148 9.19 -9.63 13.72
C VAL A 148 7.74 -9.67 13.29
N SER A 149 7.53 -9.87 11.99
CA SER A 149 6.22 -10.00 11.37
C SER A 149 6.06 -11.36 10.69
N THR A 150 4.85 -11.64 10.22
CA THR A 150 4.53 -12.76 9.34
C THR A 150 3.51 -12.31 8.30
N PHE A 151 3.53 -12.98 7.15
CA PHE A 151 2.34 -13.05 6.30
C PHE A 151 1.57 -14.32 6.69
N GLU A 152 0.42 -14.11 7.33
CA GLU A 152 -0.44 -15.18 7.86
C GLU A 152 0.32 -16.14 8.80
N GLY A 153 -0.06 -17.43 8.86
CA GLY A 153 0.50 -18.41 9.79
C GLY A 153 -0.33 -18.63 11.07
N THR A 154 -1.63 -18.34 11.03
CA THR A 154 -2.54 -18.51 12.18
C THR A 154 -2.59 -19.95 12.71
N GLY A 155 -2.44 -20.95 11.82
CA GLY A 155 -2.34 -22.36 12.19
C GLY A 155 -1.12 -22.71 13.06
N ASN A 156 -0.09 -21.86 13.04
CA ASN A 156 1.14 -21.98 13.82
C ASN A 156 1.22 -20.93 14.94
N ALA A 157 0.13 -20.22 15.26
CA ALA A 157 0.16 -19.16 16.25
C ALA A 157 0.70 -19.63 17.61
N ALA A 158 0.39 -20.86 18.03
CA ALA A 158 0.87 -21.41 19.31
C ALA A 158 2.40 -21.52 19.42
N ASP A 159 3.12 -21.70 18.30
CA ASP A 159 4.58 -21.78 18.28
C ASP A 159 5.22 -20.46 18.75
N TRP A 160 4.52 -19.34 18.58
CA TRP A 160 5.05 -18.02 18.93
C TRP A 160 5.20 -17.78 20.44
N HIS A 161 4.56 -18.58 21.30
CA HIS A 161 4.89 -18.55 22.74
C HIS A 161 6.35 -18.94 22.97
N ASP A 162 6.78 -20.06 22.37
CA ASP A 162 8.15 -20.58 22.49
C ASP A 162 9.16 -19.71 21.73
N ILE A 163 8.81 -19.24 20.52
CA ILE A 163 9.68 -18.37 19.71
C ILE A 163 9.99 -17.08 20.49
N LYS A 164 8.97 -16.43 21.05
CA LYS A 164 9.15 -15.22 21.85
C LYS A 164 9.95 -15.49 23.11
N ALA A 165 9.69 -16.60 23.81
CA ALA A 165 10.46 -16.97 24.99
C ALA A 165 11.96 -17.20 24.67
N ALA A 166 12.27 -17.79 23.52
CA ALA A 166 13.63 -18.10 23.10
C ALA A 166 14.40 -16.88 22.57
N THR A 167 13.72 -15.90 21.97
CA THR A 167 14.37 -14.81 21.21
C THR A 167 14.15 -13.42 21.82
N GLY A 168 13.15 -13.26 22.70
CA GLY A 168 12.76 -11.97 23.25
C GLY A 168 12.15 -11.02 22.21
N CYS A 169 11.76 -11.52 21.03
CA CYS A 169 11.23 -10.70 19.94
C CYS A 169 9.91 -10.00 20.31
N PHE A 170 9.63 -8.92 19.59
CA PHE A 170 8.36 -8.20 19.60
C PHE A 170 7.55 -8.66 18.38
N PHE A 171 6.50 -9.44 18.60
CA PHE A 171 5.77 -10.11 17.53
C PHE A 171 4.57 -9.30 17.04
N MET A 172 4.59 -8.89 15.77
CA MET A 172 3.56 -8.12 15.10
C MET A 172 3.17 -8.77 13.76
N PRO A 173 2.37 -9.86 13.76
CA PRO A 173 2.00 -10.56 12.54
C PRO A 173 0.92 -9.85 11.74
N SER A 174 0.80 -10.20 10.46
CA SER A 174 -0.47 -10.10 9.73
C SER A 174 -1.25 -11.41 9.82
N PHE A 175 -2.15 -11.48 10.80
CA PHE A 175 -3.21 -12.51 10.88
C PHE A 175 -4.52 -11.97 10.32
N SER A 176 -4.44 -11.33 9.15
CA SER A 176 -5.56 -10.59 8.56
C SER A 176 -6.72 -11.52 8.18
N SER A 177 -6.43 -12.77 7.82
CA SER A 177 -7.42 -13.80 7.46
C SER A 177 -8.47 -14.10 8.54
N ILE A 178 -8.14 -13.89 9.82
CA ILE A 178 -9.06 -14.13 10.95
C ILE A 178 -9.60 -12.85 11.59
N GLY A 179 -9.14 -11.68 11.13
CA GLY A 179 -9.51 -10.37 11.69
C GLY A 179 -8.87 -10.05 13.04
N ALA A 180 -8.91 -8.77 13.41
CA ALA A 180 -8.17 -8.24 14.56
C ALA A 180 -8.54 -8.88 15.91
N GLU A 181 -9.84 -9.11 16.18
CA GLU A 181 -10.29 -9.72 17.44
C GLU A 181 -9.71 -11.13 17.63
N ASN A 182 -9.88 -12.00 16.63
CA ASN A 182 -9.38 -13.37 16.71
C ASN A 182 -7.86 -13.40 16.73
N ALA A 183 -7.20 -12.53 15.97
CA ALA A 183 -5.75 -12.39 15.97
C ALA A 183 -5.20 -11.99 17.35
N VAL A 184 -5.88 -11.07 18.06
CA VAL A 184 -5.57 -10.73 19.45
C VAL A 184 -5.81 -11.91 20.39
N ASN A 185 -6.95 -12.60 20.22
CA ASN A 185 -7.35 -13.71 21.07
C ASN A 185 -6.46 -14.96 20.95
N THR A 186 -5.55 -15.01 19.96
CA THR A 186 -4.47 -16.00 19.93
C THR A 186 -3.53 -15.91 21.15
N GLY A 187 -3.45 -14.75 21.79
CA GLY A 187 -2.63 -14.53 22.98
C GLY A 187 -1.11 -14.41 22.74
N VAL A 188 -0.66 -14.44 21.49
CA VAL A 188 0.78 -14.37 21.15
C VAL A 188 1.24 -13.00 20.63
N THR A 189 0.32 -12.12 20.26
CA THR A 189 0.60 -10.89 19.51
C THR A 189 0.90 -9.69 20.42
N ASP A 190 2.02 -8.99 20.15
CA ASP A 190 2.38 -7.75 20.85
C ASP A 190 1.86 -6.50 20.12
N GLY A 191 1.51 -6.65 18.84
CA GLY A 191 0.77 -5.71 18.01
C GLY A 191 0.24 -6.45 16.78
N LEU A 192 -0.39 -5.75 15.85
CA LEU A 192 -0.84 -6.36 14.60
C LEU A 192 -0.53 -5.48 13.39
N PHE A 193 -0.22 -6.14 12.29
CA PHE A 193 -0.18 -5.56 10.96
C PHE A 193 -1.44 -5.98 10.20
N SER A 194 -2.10 -5.03 9.54
CA SER A 194 -3.23 -5.32 8.64
C SER A 194 -2.72 -5.38 7.20
N TRP A 195 -2.91 -6.51 6.51
CA TRP A 195 -2.58 -6.66 5.08
C TRP A 195 -3.60 -5.97 4.16
N ALA A 196 -4.76 -5.58 4.69
CA ALA A 196 -5.82 -4.96 3.91
C ALA A 196 -5.41 -3.54 3.48
N ALA A 197 -4.92 -3.41 2.24
CA ALA A 197 -4.42 -2.17 1.67
C ALA A 197 -5.29 -1.61 0.53
N TRP A 198 -6.30 -2.37 0.07
CA TRP A 198 -7.13 -2.02 -1.09
C TRP A 198 -8.63 -1.99 -0.74
N PRO A 199 -9.42 -1.10 -1.39
CA PRO A 199 -10.84 -0.98 -1.16
C PRO A 199 -11.61 -2.27 -1.46
N HIS A 200 -12.76 -2.44 -0.83
CA HIS A 200 -13.64 -3.57 -1.07
C HIS A 200 -14.64 -3.25 -2.19
N GLY A 201 -14.68 -4.08 -3.23
CA GLY A 201 -15.64 -3.90 -4.31
C GLY A 201 -15.21 -2.80 -5.28
N ASN A 202 -16.14 -1.94 -5.68
CA ASN A 202 -15.88 -0.78 -6.54
C ASN A 202 -15.92 0.55 -5.74
N THR A 203 -15.50 0.53 -4.47
CA THR A 203 -15.47 1.74 -3.64
C THR A 203 -14.16 2.49 -3.81
N ARG A 204 -14.21 3.83 -3.82
CA ARG A 204 -13.01 4.67 -3.89
C ARG A 204 -12.09 4.50 -2.67
N LYS A 205 -12.67 4.45 -1.47
CA LYS A 205 -11.95 4.47 -0.18
C LYS A 205 -11.99 3.14 0.55
N MET A 206 -11.05 2.97 1.48
CA MET A 206 -11.04 1.85 2.42
C MET A 206 -12.28 1.90 3.33
N ASP A 207 -12.70 0.74 3.83
CA ASP A 207 -13.74 0.69 4.86
C ASP A 207 -13.21 1.29 6.18
N PRO A 208 -13.80 2.39 6.70
CA PRO A 208 -13.38 2.98 7.97
C PRO A 208 -13.48 2.02 9.17
N GLY A 209 -14.35 1.01 9.07
CA GLY A 209 -14.53 -0.04 10.08
C GLY A 209 -13.30 -0.94 10.25
N LEU A 210 -12.47 -1.06 9.21
CA LEU A 210 -11.25 -1.88 9.24
C LEU A 210 -10.26 -1.35 10.29
N ASP A 211 -9.79 -0.11 10.12
CA ASP A 211 -8.80 0.47 11.03
C ASP A 211 -9.39 0.71 12.43
N ALA A 212 -10.68 1.03 12.51
CA ALA A 212 -11.38 1.15 13.79
C ALA A 212 -11.38 -0.18 14.56
N SER A 213 -11.60 -1.30 13.88
CA SER A 213 -11.54 -2.65 14.47
C SER A 213 -10.15 -2.98 15.02
N TYR A 214 -9.10 -2.76 14.23
CA TYR A 214 -7.72 -3.01 14.69
C TYR A 214 -7.38 -2.19 15.93
N ARG A 215 -7.64 -0.88 15.92
CA ARG A 215 -7.38 -0.01 17.09
C ARG A 215 -8.20 -0.41 18.31
N HIS A 216 -9.46 -0.80 18.12
CA HIS A 216 -10.32 -1.23 19.21
C HIS A 216 -9.76 -2.47 19.93
N PHE A 217 -9.45 -3.54 19.19
CA PHE A 217 -9.00 -4.81 19.78
C PHE A 217 -7.54 -4.78 20.25
N LEU A 218 -6.69 -3.96 19.62
CA LEU A 218 -5.31 -3.79 20.07
C LEU A 218 -5.21 -3.02 21.39
N GLY A 219 -6.15 -2.11 21.67
CA GLY A 219 -6.09 -1.24 22.84
C GLY A 219 -4.84 -0.37 22.79
N ASN A 220 -3.91 -0.56 23.73
CA ASN A 220 -2.64 0.18 23.80
C ASN A 220 -1.48 -0.49 23.04
N ARG A 221 -1.73 -1.57 22.30
CA ARG A 221 -0.72 -2.24 21.48
C ARG A 221 -0.59 -1.56 20.11
N PRO A 222 0.63 -1.51 19.54
CA PRO A 222 0.86 -0.82 18.28
C PRO A 222 0.10 -1.46 17.12
N TYR A 223 -0.46 -0.60 16.27
CA TYR A 223 -1.05 -0.95 14.99
C TYR A 223 -0.10 -0.57 13.86
N MET A 224 0.18 -1.51 12.96
CA MET A 224 0.83 -1.24 11.67
C MET A 224 -0.21 -1.25 10.57
N VAL A 225 -0.43 -0.10 9.94
CA VAL A 225 -1.39 0.07 8.85
C VAL A 225 -0.73 -0.22 7.51
N ALA A 226 -1.46 -0.87 6.58
CA ALA A 226 -1.01 -0.99 5.20
C ALA A 226 -1.43 0.20 4.33
N VAL A 227 -0.57 0.54 3.37
CA VAL A 227 -0.85 1.44 2.25
C VAL A 227 -0.26 0.86 0.98
N SER A 228 -1.01 0.93 -0.13
CA SER A 228 -0.58 0.43 -1.42
C SER A 228 -1.07 1.37 -2.53
N PRO A 229 -0.28 1.63 -3.58
CA PRO A 229 -0.70 2.54 -4.64
C PRO A 229 -1.62 1.88 -5.67
N TRP A 230 -1.50 0.57 -5.90
CA TRP A 230 -2.12 -0.13 -7.02
C TRP A 230 -2.25 -1.62 -6.72
N PHE A 231 -2.98 -2.38 -7.56
CA PHE A 231 -2.92 -3.85 -7.55
C PHE A 231 -3.36 -4.43 -8.89
N TYR A 232 -2.51 -5.25 -9.50
CA TYR A 232 -2.85 -6.09 -10.63
C TYR A 232 -1.91 -7.30 -10.68
N THR A 233 -2.48 -8.48 -10.87
CA THR A 233 -1.73 -9.72 -11.05
C THR A 233 -2.36 -10.57 -12.14
N ASN A 234 -1.52 -11.24 -12.93
CA ASN A 234 -1.89 -12.37 -13.80
C ASN A 234 -0.77 -13.40 -13.77
N LEU A 235 -0.86 -14.33 -12.84
CA LEU A 235 0.13 -15.37 -12.52
C LEU A 235 -0.58 -16.73 -12.38
N PRO A 236 -0.88 -17.41 -13.49
CA PRO A 236 -1.61 -18.68 -13.54
C PRO A 236 -1.07 -19.78 -12.62
N THR A 237 0.26 -19.87 -12.41
CA THR A 237 0.85 -20.89 -11.52
C THR A 237 0.29 -20.79 -10.10
N TRP A 238 -0.04 -19.58 -9.64
CA TRP A 238 -0.55 -19.32 -8.29
C TRP A 238 -2.07 -19.09 -8.25
N ASN A 239 -2.77 -19.38 -9.36
CA ASN A 239 -4.20 -19.11 -9.51
C ASN A 239 -4.56 -17.65 -9.22
N LYS A 240 -3.67 -16.72 -9.62
CA LYS A 240 -3.88 -15.28 -9.46
C LYS A 240 -4.16 -14.62 -10.80
N ASN A 241 -5.32 -13.97 -10.94
CA ASN A 241 -5.66 -13.17 -12.12
C ASN A 241 -6.76 -12.15 -11.80
N TRP A 242 -6.39 -11.05 -11.15
CA TRP A 242 -7.35 -10.00 -10.79
C TRP A 242 -6.69 -8.63 -10.62
N ALA A 243 -7.54 -7.62 -10.57
CA ALA A 243 -7.21 -6.23 -10.26
C ALA A 243 -8.08 -5.75 -9.10
N TRP A 244 -7.57 -4.81 -8.29
CA TRP A 244 -8.38 -4.07 -7.31
C TRP A 244 -8.42 -2.60 -7.67
N LYS A 245 -9.48 -1.90 -7.25
CA LYS A 245 -9.60 -0.46 -7.48
C LYS A 245 -8.44 0.26 -6.82
N GLY A 246 -7.70 1.04 -7.62
CA GLY A 246 -6.47 1.70 -7.19
C GLY A 246 -6.35 3.15 -7.65
N ASP A 247 -7.32 3.67 -8.41
CA ASP A 247 -7.18 4.95 -9.11
C ASP A 247 -6.78 6.09 -8.18
N ASP A 248 -7.52 6.27 -7.09
CA ASP A 248 -7.33 7.38 -6.13
C ASP A 248 -6.72 6.89 -4.79
N LEU A 249 -6.43 5.58 -4.70
CA LEU A 249 -6.10 4.88 -3.46
C LEU A 249 -4.86 5.44 -2.76
N TRP A 250 -3.80 5.75 -3.52
CA TRP A 250 -2.56 6.26 -2.94
C TRP A 250 -2.80 7.57 -2.19
N ASN A 251 -3.53 8.52 -2.78
CA ASN A 251 -3.87 9.79 -2.13
C ASN A 251 -4.78 9.56 -0.92
N ASP A 252 -5.87 8.82 -1.12
CA ASP A 252 -6.91 8.65 -0.11
C ASP A 252 -6.38 7.93 1.12
N ARG A 253 -5.61 6.85 0.91
CA ARG A 253 -5.04 6.08 2.02
C ARG A 253 -4.00 6.85 2.81
N TRP A 254 -3.16 7.66 2.16
CA TRP A 254 -2.24 8.55 2.89
C TRP A 254 -2.99 9.61 3.71
N ASN A 255 -4.07 10.19 3.18
CA ASN A 255 -4.91 11.11 3.93
C ASN A 255 -5.58 10.44 5.15
N GLU A 256 -6.07 9.21 5.00
CA GLU A 256 -6.58 8.41 6.13
C GLU A 256 -5.48 8.16 7.18
N ILE A 257 -4.27 7.78 6.76
CA ILE A 257 -3.12 7.56 7.65
C ILE A 257 -2.76 8.82 8.44
N LEU A 258 -2.79 9.99 7.79
CA LEU A 258 -2.58 11.27 8.45
C LEU A 258 -3.67 11.56 9.49
N GLN A 259 -4.92 11.12 9.28
CA GLN A 259 -6.00 11.28 10.24
C GLN A 259 -5.89 10.31 11.43
N ILE A 260 -5.58 9.04 11.19
CA ILE A 260 -5.54 8.02 12.25
C ILE A 260 -4.18 7.94 12.98
N ARG A 261 -3.10 8.41 12.36
CA ARG A 261 -1.71 8.47 12.86
C ARG A 261 -1.26 7.24 13.67
N PRO A 262 -1.31 6.01 13.09
CA PRO A 262 -0.96 4.77 13.78
C PRO A 262 0.52 4.76 14.18
N GLU A 263 0.92 3.78 15.01
CA GLU A 263 2.30 3.64 15.44
C GLU A 263 3.24 3.34 14.28
N TYR A 264 2.82 2.49 13.33
CA TYR A 264 3.61 2.14 12.16
C TYR A 264 2.79 2.17 10.87
N VAL A 265 3.46 2.40 9.75
CA VAL A 265 2.93 2.26 8.38
C VAL A 265 3.80 1.27 7.64
N GLN A 266 3.20 0.37 6.87
CA GLN A 266 3.90 -0.48 5.91
C GLN A 266 3.35 -0.24 4.50
N ILE A 267 4.22 0.26 3.62
CA ILE A 267 3.95 0.37 2.20
C ILE A 267 4.04 -1.02 1.58
N ILE A 268 2.97 -1.47 0.94
CA ILE A 268 2.91 -2.71 0.17
C ILE A 268 2.91 -2.31 -1.31
N SER A 269 4.05 -2.37 -2.00
CA SER A 269 5.36 -2.90 -1.58
C SER A 269 6.53 -2.13 -2.20
N TRP A 270 7.76 -2.47 -1.84
CA TRP A 270 8.96 -2.00 -2.53
C TRP A 270 9.15 -2.69 -3.88
N ASN A 271 9.09 -4.02 -3.95
CA ASN A 271 9.52 -4.78 -5.13
C ASN A 271 8.67 -6.03 -5.43
N ASP A 272 7.40 -6.05 -5.03
CA ASP A 272 6.49 -7.11 -5.48
C ASP A 272 5.95 -6.80 -6.89
N PHE A 273 6.74 -7.19 -7.89
CA PHE A 273 6.42 -6.95 -9.30
C PHE A 273 5.26 -7.82 -9.80
N GLY A 274 5.06 -9.00 -9.22
CA GLY A 274 4.00 -9.92 -9.62
C GLY A 274 2.59 -9.42 -9.26
N GLU A 275 2.49 -8.52 -8.29
CA GLU A 275 1.20 -7.94 -7.87
C GLU A 275 1.05 -6.45 -8.21
N SER A 276 2.01 -5.92 -8.99
CA SER A 276 1.97 -4.56 -9.57
C SER A 276 1.82 -3.43 -8.56
N HIS A 277 2.21 -3.63 -7.31
CA HIS A 277 2.07 -2.62 -6.26
C HIS A 277 3.42 -2.10 -5.72
N TYR A 278 4.49 -2.35 -6.46
CA TYR A 278 5.84 -1.90 -6.15
C TYR A 278 5.97 -0.36 -6.26
N ILE A 279 6.85 0.22 -5.45
CA ILE A 279 7.31 1.63 -5.55
C ILE A 279 8.84 1.74 -5.70
N GLY A 280 9.54 0.61 -5.73
CA GLY A 280 10.96 0.49 -5.99
C GLY A 280 11.30 0.68 -7.48
N PRO A 281 12.60 0.82 -7.82
CA PRO A 281 13.01 0.93 -9.20
C PRO A 281 12.76 -0.39 -9.96
N LEU A 282 12.45 -0.29 -11.25
CA LEU A 282 12.44 -1.46 -12.12
C LEU A 282 13.85 -2.05 -12.20
N HIS A 283 13.96 -3.35 -11.96
CA HIS A 283 15.23 -4.06 -12.02
C HIS A 283 15.00 -5.45 -12.62
N GLU A 284 15.54 -5.72 -13.81
CA GLU A 284 15.21 -6.93 -14.57
C GLU A 284 15.54 -8.24 -13.84
N LYS A 285 16.61 -8.28 -13.03
CA LYS A 285 16.93 -9.41 -12.15
C LYS A 285 15.80 -9.83 -11.20
N GLN A 286 14.83 -8.94 -10.94
CA GLN A 286 13.73 -9.18 -10.02
C GLN A 286 12.45 -9.68 -10.73
N PHE A 287 12.48 -9.88 -12.05
CA PHE A 287 11.31 -10.25 -12.85
C PHE A 287 11.08 -11.76 -12.94
N GLY A 288 11.76 -12.58 -12.14
CA GLY A 288 11.59 -14.04 -12.16
C GLY A 288 10.14 -14.49 -11.94
N ALA A 289 9.35 -13.73 -11.18
CA ALA A 289 7.95 -14.02 -10.90
C ALA A 289 7.08 -14.19 -12.16
N PHE A 290 7.38 -13.50 -13.27
CA PHE A 290 6.61 -13.64 -14.51
C PHE A 290 6.86 -14.98 -15.21
N GLU A 291 8.09 -15.49 -15.14
CA GLU A 291 8.44 -16.79 -15.69
C GLU A 291 7.87 -17.93 -14.83
N TYR A 292 8.13 -17.91 -13.51
CA TYR A 292 7.63 -18.92 -12.59
C TYR A 292 6.10 -18.90 -12.48
N GLY A 293 5.52 -17.70 -12.43
CA GLY A 293 4.08 -17.46 -12.38
C GLY A 293 3.36 -17.78 -13.69
N LYS A 294 4.09 -17.99 -14.80
CA LYS A 294 3.57 -18.19 -16.16
C LYS A 294 2.66 -17.04 -16.61
N ALA A 295 3.07 -15.81 -16.33
CA ALA A 295 2.35 -14.63 -16.80
C ALA A 295 2.22 -14.65 -18.32
N PRO A 296 1.10 -14.18 -18.90
CA PRO A 296 0.94 -14.15 -20.36
C PRO A 296 1.97 -13.23 -21.04
N PHE A 297 2.41 -12.19 -20.34
CA PHE A 297 3.52 -11.31 -20.69
C PHE A 297 4.02 -10.63 -19.42
N ASN A 298 5.19 -9.98 -19.49
CA ASN A 298 5.71 -9.19 -18.38
C ASN A 298 5.04 -7.80 -18.37
N TYR A 299 4.04 -7.62 -17.51
CA TYR A 299 3.24 -6.39 -17.39
C TYR A 299 3.92 -5.24 -16.62
N VAL A 300 5.16 -5.42 -16.13
CA VAL A 300 5.94 -4.36 -15.47
C VAL A 300 7.02 -3.74 -16.35
N ARG A 301 7.31 -4.35 -17.51
CA ARG A 301 8.28 -3.79 -18.46
C ARG A 301 7.83 -2.40 -18.92
N ASP A 302 8.70 -1.42 -18.77
CA ASP A 302 8.45 -0.01 -19.06
C ASP A 302 7.25 0.61 -18.32
N MET A 303 6.92 0.08 -17.13
CA MET A 303 5.90 0.61 -16.23
C MET A 303 6.55 1.08 -14.91
N PRO A 304 7.35 2.17 -14.92
CA PRO A 304 7.95 2.68 -13.70
C PRO A 304 6.87 3.09 -12.69
N HIS A 305 7.10 2.77 -11.41
CA HIS A 305 6.25 3.16 -10.28
C HIS A 305 6.97 4.05 -9.27
N ASP A 306 8.24 4.35 -9.50
CA ASP A 306 9.09 5.15 -8.61
C ASP A 306 8.59 6.59 -8.42
N GLY A 307 7.81 7.12 -9.36
CA GLY A 307 7.12 8.40 -9.23
C GLY A 307 6.22 8.49 -7.98
N TRP A 308 5.65 7.39 -7.50
CA TRP A 308 4.86 7.39 -6.25
C TRP A 308 5.68 7.69 -4.99
N ARG A 309 7.02 7.60 -5.06
CA ARG A 309 7.91 8.03 -3.96
C ARG A 309 8.04 9.54 -3.85
N LEU A 310 7.72 10.30 -4.89
CA LEU A 310 7.97 11.75 -4.96
C LEU A 310 7.37 12.52 -3.78
N LEU A 311 6.16 12.14 -3.36
CA LEU A 311 5.42 12.81 -2.29
C LEU A 311 5.68 12.23 -0.90
N LEU A 312 6.35 11.07 -0.82
CA LEU A 312 6.55 10.34 0.44
C LEU A 312 7.32 11.14 1.49
N PRO A 313 8.44 11.84 1.18
CA PRO A 313 9.15 12.62 2.19
C PRO A 313 8.24 13.58 2.96
N PHE A 314 7.38 14.31 2.23
CA PHE A 314 6.41 15.22 2.83
C PHE A 314 5.36 14.49 3.66
N LEU A 315 4.75 13.45 3.12
CA LEU A 315 3.67 12.70 3.78
C LEU A 315 4.18 11.99 5.05
N ILE A 316 5.37 11.40 4.99
CA ILE A 316 6.02 10.71 6.11
C ILE A 316 6.43 11.69 7.19
N ASP A 317 7.04 12.83 6.83
CA ASP A 317 7.41 13.86 7.81
C ASP A 317 6.16 14.41 8.52
N LEU A 318 5.09 14.68 7.77
CA LEU A 318 3.83 15.15 8.31
C LEU A 318 3.20 14.11 9.26
N TYR A 319 3.22 12.84 8.87
CA TYR A 319 2.77 11.71 9.68
C TYR A 319 3.56 11.56 10.99
N LYS A 320 4.89 11.58 10.91
CA LYS A 320 5.79 11.38 12.06
C LYS A 320 5.78 12.57 13.00
N ASN A 321 5.92 13.78 12.46
CA ASN A 321 6.23 14.99 13.22
C ASN A 321 5.00 15.89 13.44
N GLY A 322 3.88 15.63 12.76
CA GLY A 322 2.71 16.53 12.75
C GLY A 322 2.93 17.82 11.96
N HIS A 323 4.08 17.95 11.30
CA HIS A 323 4.41 19.04 10.40
C HIS A 323 5.46 18.58 9.38
N ALA A 324 5.48 19.21 8.21
CA ALA A 324 6.46 18.95 7.16
C ALA A 324 6.85 20.24 6.45
N ILE A 325 8.10 20.30 6.00
CA ILE A 325 8.62 21.43 5.22
C ILE A 325 8.56 21.07 3.74
N ILE A 326 7.97 21.95 2.94
CA ILE A 326 7.96 21.86 1.49
C ILE A 326 9.09 22.76 0.98
N ASN A 327 10.18 22.16 0.52
CA ASN A 327 11.31 22.88 -0.08
C ASN A 327 11.31 22.87 -1.62
N ARG A 328 10.41 22.06 -2.20
CA ARG A 328 10.28 21.88 -3.64
C ARG A 328 8.88 21.36 -3.95
N GLU A 329 8.22 22.00 -4.90
CA GLU A 329 6.94 21.54 -5.42
C GLU A 329 7.15 20.43 -6.45
N GLY A 330 6.11 19.66 -6.72
CA GLY A 330 6.18 18.60 -7.72
C GLY A 330 4.83 17.96 -7.97
N VAL A 331 4.76 17.20 -9.05
CA VAL A 331 3.57 16.47 -9.47
C VAL A 331 3.96 15.03 -9.81
N VAL A 332 3.15 14.09 -9.37
CA VAL A 332 3.15 12.69 -9.80
C VAL A 332 1.85 12.43 -10.56
N THR A 333 1.93 11.65 -11.63
CA THR A 333 0.77 11.22 -12.43
C THR A 333 0.86 9.74 -12.73
N TRP A 334 -0.29 9.08 -12.78
CA TRP A 334 -0.38 7.67 -13.12
C TRP A 334 -1.67 7.37 -13.90
N TYR A 335 -1.61 6.34 -14.75
CA TYR A 335 -2.73 5.88 -15.58
C TYR A 335 -2.38 4.54 -16.24
N ARG A 336 -3.41 3.79 -16.68
CA ARG A 336 -3.22 2.65 -17.58
C ARG A 336 -2.89 3.15 -18.98
N ILE A 337 -1.91 2.53 -19.64
CA ILE A 337 -1.51 2.96 -21.00
C ILE A 337 -2.48 2.45 -22.09
N HIS A 338 -3.48 1.66 -21.71
CA HIS A 338 -4.52 1.14 -22.61
C HIS A 338 -5.90 1.49 -22.06
N PRO A 339 -6.83 1.97 -22.90
CA PRO A 339 -8.24 2.09 -22.52
C PRO A 339 -8.79 0.75 -22.04
N GLY A 340 -9.79 0.76 -21.14
CA GLY A 340 -10.37 -0.46 -20.56
C GLY A 340 -11.02 -1.39 -21.59
N HIS A 341 -11.40 -0.87 -22.76
CA HIS A 341 -11.95 -1.63 -23.88
C HIS A 341 -10.91 -2.16 -24.86
N ALA A 342 -9.62 -1.81 -24.72
CA ALA A 342 -8.58 -2.22 -25.64
C ALA A 342 -8.12 -3.67 -25.37
N GLY A 343 -8.01 -4.47 -26.44
CA GLY A 343 -7.62 -5.88 -26.34
C GLY A 343 -8.59 -6.74 -25.52
N ASP A 344 -8.15 -7.95 -25.19
CA ASP A 344 -8.84 -8.87 -24.27
C ASP A 344 -8.40 -8.57 -22.82
N CYS A 345 -9.27 -8.81 -21.83
CA CYS A 345 -8.89 -8.64 -20.42
C CYS A 345 -7.98 -9.76 -19.90
N GLY A 346 -7.67 -10.78 -20.69
CA GLY A 346 -6.80 -11.91 -20.33
C GLY A 346 -7.41 -12.81 -19.26
N GLY A 347 -8.74 -12.81 -19.14
CA GLY A 347 -9.47 -13.43 -18.03
C GLY A 347 -9.30 -12.73 -16.69
N THR A 348 -8.67 -11.55 -16.65
CA THR A 348 -8.53 -10.74 -15.42
C THR A 348 -9.91 -10.35 -14.93
N THR A 349 -10.20 -10.60 -13.66
CA THR A 349 -11.41 -10.09 -13.01
C THR A 349 -11.12 -8.79 -12.27
N GLY A 350 -12.08 -7.88 -12.25
CA GLY A 350 -12.13 -6.87 -11.20
C GLY A 350 -12.55 -7.57 -9.91
N ASN A 351 -11.72 -7.45 -8.88
CA ASN A 351 -11.81 -8.18 -7.61
C ASN A 351 -11.61 -9.70 -7.73
N ALA A 352 -11.54 -10.37 -6.58
CA ALA A 352 -11.25 -11.80 -6.49
C ALA A 352 -12.23 -12.55 -5.58
N PRO A 353 -12.83 -13.68 -6.01
CA PRO A 353 -13.76 -14.45 -5.19
C PRO A 353 -13.08 -15.11 -3.99
N SER A 354 -11.77 -15.40 -4.09
CA SER A 354 -10.96 -15.89 -2.98
C SER A 354 -10.90 -14.92 -1.79
N HIS A 355 -11.24 -13.64 -2.02
CA HIS A 355 -11.34 -12.61 -1.00
C HIS A 355 -12.79 -12.28 -0.64
N GLY A 356 -13.76 -13.08 -1.09
CA GLY A 356 -15.18 -12.91 -0.78
C GLY A 356 -15.84 -11.70 -1.45
N GLN A 357 -15.21 -11.13 -2.48
CA GLN A 357 -15.68 -9.93 -3.16
C GLN A 357 -16.57 -10.24 -4.36
N GLU A 358 -17.50 -9.34 -4.65
CA GLU A 358 -18.26 -9.36 -5.91
C GLU A 358 -17.31 -9.12 -7.09
N LEU A 359 -17.49 -9.92 -8.14
CA LEU A 359 -16.70 -9.81 -9.35
C LEU A 359 -17.25 -8.73 -10.28
N HIS A 360 -16.32 -7.96 -10.83
CA HIS A 360 -16.57 -6.97 -11.87
C HIS A 360 -15.73 -7.31 -13.10
N HIS A 361 -16.06 -6.70 -14.24
CA HIS A 361 -15.07 -6.57 -15.31
C HIS A 361 -13.99 -5.56 -14.85
N PRO A 362 -12.69 -5.79 -15.14
CA PRO A 362 -11.63 -4.88 -14.68
C PRO A 362 -11.82 -3.43 -15.14
N SER A 363 -12.40 -3.20 -16.33
CA SER A 363 -12.74 -1.85 -16.82
C SER A 363 -13.86 -1.14 -16.04
N GLU A 364 -14.62 -1.85 -15.20
CA GLU A 364 -15.65 -1.25 -14.35
C GLU A 364 -15.08 -0.69 -13.04
N ILE A 365 -13.90 -1.18 -12.63
CA ILE A 365 -13.25 -0.77 -11.38
C ILE A 365 -12.00 0.09 -11.61
N MET A 366 -11.29 -0.11 -12.72
CA MET A 366 -10.12 0.66 -13.14
C MET A 366 -10.53 1.63 -14.23
N GLU A 367 -10.63 2.91 -13.89
CA GLU A 367 -11.25 3.91 -14.76
C GLU A 367 -10.31 4.34 -15.90
N ASP A 368 -10.88 4.80 -17.01
CA ASP A 368 -10.14 5.41 -18.12
C ASP A 368 -9.89 6.89 -17.80
N LYS A 369 -9.01 7.14 -16.82
CA LYS A 369 -8.62 8.49 -16.39
C LYS A 369 -7.11 8.61 -16.11
N VAL A 370 -6.60 9.82 -16.23
CA VAL A 370 -5.25 10.22 -15.85
C VAL A 370 -5.33 10.82 -14.45
N MET A 371 -4.73 10.15 -13.48
CA MET A 371 -4.69 10.60 -12.10
C MET A 371 -3.43 11.43 -11.86
N PHE A 372 -3.52 12.39 -10.94
CA PHE A 372 -2.37 13.19 -10.53
C PHE A 372 -2.48 13.66 -9.08
N SER A 373 -1.33 13.77 -8.43
CA SER A 373 -1.18 14.42 -7.13
C SER A 373 -0.01 15.40 -7.16
N ALA A 374 -0.18 16.58 -6.58
CA ALA A 374 0.82 17.64 -6.60
C ALA A 374 1.09 18.19 -5.20
N LEU A 375 2.36 18.19 -4.77
CA LEU A 375 2.78 18.88 -3.54
C LEU A 375 2.98 20.37 -3.85
N LEU A 376 2.16 21.22 -3.26
CA LEU A 376 2.11 22.65 -3.56
C LEU A 376 2.16 23.51 -2.28
N THR A 377 2.78 24.67 -2.43
CA THR A 377 2.93 25.74 -1.42
C THR A 377 1.82 26.79 -1.47
N GLY A 378 0.83 26.58 -2.34
CA GLY A 378 -0.32 27.46 -2.52
C GLY A 378 -1.17 27.00 -3.70
N PRO A 379 -2.35 27.63 -3.91
CA PRO A 379 -3.25 27.30 -5.01
C PRO A 379 -2.57 27.33 -6.39
N ALA A 380 -2.85 26.30 -7.19
CA ALA A 380 -2.40 26.15 -8.57
C ALA A 380 -3.53 25.56 -9.42
N SER A 381 -3.44 25.70 -10.74
CA SER A 381 -4.31 25.00 -11.68
C SER A 381 -3.58 23.85 -12.36
N VAL A 382 -4.34 22.90 -12.90
CA VAL A 382 -3.82 21.75 -13.65
C VAL A 382 -4.39 21.77 -15.06
N THR A 383 -3.57 21.40 -16.03
CA THR A 383 -4.02 21.09 -17.40
C THR A 383 -3.50 19.72 -17.79
N VAL A 384 -4.35 18.91 -18.42
CA VAL A 384 -3.99 17.61 -18.99
C VAL A 384 -4.27 17.64 -20.48
N SER A 385 -3.35 17.12 -21.29
CA SER A 385 -3.59 16.86 -22.71
C SER A 385 -3.25 15.41 -23.07
N ILE A 386 -4.06 14.81 -23.93
CA ILE A 386 -3.87 13.45 -24.47
C ILE A 386 -3.83 13.56 -25.99
N GLY A 387 -2.72 13.15 -26.62
CA GLY A 387 -2.52 13.29 -28.06
C GLY A 387 -2.55 14.76 -28.53
N GLY A 388 -2.11 15.69 -27.68
CA GLY A 388 -2.16 17.13 -27.93
C GLY A 388 -3.53 17.78 -27.77
N VAL A 389 -4.56 17.03 -27.35
CA VAL A 389 -5.92 17.56 -27.12
C VAL A 389 -6.15 17.79 -25.62
N PRO A 390 -6.51 19.01 -25.18
CA PRO A 390 -6.84 19.28 -23.77
C PRO A 390 -8.01 18.43 -23.26
N GLN A 391 -7.89 17.94 -22.03
CA GLN A 391 -8.94 17.24 -21.29
C GLN A 391 -9.48 18.09 -20.14
N GLU A 392 -10.69 17.76 -19.68
CA GLU A 392 -11.30 18.37 -18.50
C GLU A 392 -10.57 17.87 -17.24
N ALA A 393 -9.60 18.64 -16.77
CA ALA A 393 -8.81 18.35 -15.58
C ALA A 393 -9.20 19.28 -14.43
N SER A 394 -9.40 18.73 -13.25
CA SER A 394 -9.67 19.49 -12.03
C SER A 394 -9.07 18.80 -10.80
N TRP A 395 -8.94 19.57 -9.71
CA TRP A 395 -8.76 18.98 -8.39
C TRP A 395 -10.09 18.38 -7.94
N ASP A 396 -10.05 17.24 -7.25
CA ASP A 396 -11.25 16.65 -6.65
C ASP A 396 -11.77 17.53 -5.51
N ASP A 397 -13.06 17.44 -5.20
CA ASP A 397 -13.68 18.19 -4.11
C ASP A 397 -13.00 17.93 -2.75
N ASP A 398 -12.54 16.70 -2.51
CA ASP A 398 -11.76 16.28 -1.35
C ASP A 398 -10.25 16.18 -1.63
N GLY A 399 -9.81 16.63 -2.82
CA GLY A 399 -8.43 16.61 -3.28
C GLY A 399 -7.67 17.92 -3.02
N VAL A 400 -8.26 18.92 -2.36
CA VAL A 400 -7.59 20.19 -2.04
C VAL A 400 -7.24 20.23 -0.55
N PRO A 401 -5.96 20.45 -0.18
CA PRO A 401 -5.56 20.48 1.22
C PRO A 401 -6.14 21.71 1.94
N ASN A 402 -6.52 21.53 3.21
CA ASN A 402 -6.96 22.63 4.07
C ASN A 402 -5.86 23.71 4.15
N GLY A 403 -6.23 24.97 3.89
CA GLY A 403 -5.28 26.09 3.87
C GLY A 403 -4.46 26.23 2.58
N GLY A 404 -4.65 25.34 1.59
CA GLY A 404 -4.05 25.46 0.26
C GLY A 404 -2.56 25.11 0.18
N VAL A 405 -1.97 24.54 1.23
CA VAL A 405 -0.58 24.08 1.28
C VAL A 405 -0.58 22.59 1.60
N GLY A 406 0.03 21.77 0.74
CA GLY A 406 0.07 20.32 0.91
C GLY A 406 -0.14 19.59 -0.42
N VAL A 407 -0.62 18.35 -0.32
CA VAL A 407 -0.88 17.50 -1.49
C VAL A 407 -2.26 17.80 -2.04
N TYR A 408 -2.28 18.24 -3.29
CA TYR A 408 -3.46 18.33 -4.13
C TYR A 408 -3.65 17.01 -4.89
N HIS A 409 -4.88 16.62 -5.20
CA HIS A 409 -5.21 15.42 -5.95
C HIS A 409 -6.39 15.67 -6.91
N GLY A 410 -6.36 15.01 -8.06
CA GLY A 410 -7.41 15.08 -9.04
C GLY A 410 -7.16 14.14 -10.21
N SER A 411 -8.03 14.25 -11.21
CA SER A 411 -7.95 13.43 -12.41
C SER A 411 -8.47 14.15 -13.65
N ALA A 412 -8.22 13.54 -14.82
CA ALA A 412 -8.79 13.94 -16.10
C ALA A 412 -9.19 12.68 -16.89
N PRO A 413 -10.42 12.57 -17.42
CA PRO A 413 -10.85 11.39 -18.17
C PRO A 413 -10.11 11.26 -19.51
N PHE A 414 -9.94 10.02 -19.99
CA PHE A 414 -9.38 9.77 -21.32
C PHE A 414 -10.30 10.32 -22.41
N ASN A 415 -11.63 10.25 -22.23
CA ASN A 415 -12.64 10.62 -23.22
C ASN A 415 -12.40 10.00 -24.61
N GLY A 416 -11.94 8.74 -24.64
CA GLY A 416 -11.61 8.01 -25.87
C GLY A 416 -10.39 8.57 -26.62
N ARG A 417 -9.57 9.42 -25.99
CA ARG A 417 -8.34 9.96 -26.58
C ARG A 417 -7.19 8.98 -26.43
N LEU A 418 -6.32 9.00 -27.42
CA LEU A 418 -5.08 8.23 -27.51
C LEU A 418 -3.91 9.19 -27.78
N GLY A 419 -2.70 8.73 -27.51
CA GLY A 419 -1.47 9.49 -27.72
C GLY A 419 -0.82 9.98 -26.43
N GLU A 420 0.24 10.78 -26.59
CA GLU A 420 1.07 11.29 -25.48
C GLU A 420 0.23 12.02 -24.42
N VAL A 421 0.53 11.72 -23.15
CA VAL A 421 -0.11 12.37 -22.00
C VAL A 421 0.83 13.45 -21.46
N VAL A 422 0.34 14.68 -21.32
CA VAL A 422 1.09 15.77 -20.69
C VAL A 422 0.26 16.34 -19.56
N VAL A 423 0.81 16.32 -18.34
CA VAL A 423 0.20 16.90 -17.14
C VAL A 423 1.05 18.10 -16.73
N THR A 424 0.42 19.28 -16.64
CA THR A 424 1.12 20.53 -16.30
C THR A 424 0.43 21.24 -15.14
N ILE A 425 1.20 21.59 -14.12
CA ILE A 425 0.76 22.42 -13.01
C ILE A 425 1.16 23.87 -13.29
N HIS A 426 0.21 24.79 -13.15
CA HIS A 426 0.39 26.21 -13.42
C HIS A 426 0.12 27.05 -12.18
N ARG A 427 0.93 28.10 -12.01
CA ARG A 427 0.64 29.20 -11.08
C ARG A 427 0.55 30.49 -11.87
N GLY A 428 -0.69 30.90 -12.16
CA GLY A 428 -0.92 32.00 -13.10
C GLY A 428 -0.45 31.61 -14.50
N ALA A 429 0.52 32.34 -15.05
CA ALA A 429 1.11 32.05 -16.36
C ALA A 429 2.35 31.14 -16.29
N ASP A 430 2.86 30.85 -15.09
CA ASP A 430 4.09 30.11 -14.90
C ASP A 430 3.82 28.61 -14.79
N VAL A 431 4.66 27.80 -15.44
CA VAL A 431 4.68 26.34 -15.27
C VAL A 431 5.47 26.00 -14.02
N VAL A 432 4.79 25.43 -13.02
CA VAL A 432 5.40 24.97 -11.77
C VAL A 432 6.12 23.64 -11.99
N ALA A 433 5.42 22.66 -12.57
CA ALA A 433 5.94 21.34 -12.87
C ALA A 433 5.19 20.74 -14.07
N GLN A 434 5.87 19.88 -14.83
CA GLN A 434 5.29 19.22 -16.00
C GLN A 434 5.82 17.79 -16.12
N VAL A 435 4.92 16.84 -16.40
CA VAL A 435 5.24 15.45 -16.70
C VAL A 435 4.82 15.15 -18.14
N HIS A 436 5.74 14.59 -18.90
CA HIS A 436 5.50 13.97 -20.21
C HIS A 436 5.44 12.46 -19.99
N GLY A 437 4.27 11.88 -20.21
CA GLY A 437 3.99 10.47 -19.97
C GLY A 437 3.95 9.63 -21.23
N ARG A 438 3.94 8.30 -21.05
CA ARG A 438 3.79 7.36 -22.17
C ARG A 438 2.47 7.57 -22.91
N PRO A 439 2.44 7.35 -24.23
CA PRO A 439 1.21 7.47 -24.99
C PRO A 439 0.18 6.42 -24.56
N ILE A 440 -1.09 6.82 -24.50
CA ILE A 440 -2.22 5.90 -24.40
C ILE A 440 -2.44 5.27 -25.79
N THR A 441 -2.53 3.95 -25.87
CA THR A 441 -2.64 3.21 -27.13
C THR A 441 -3.67 2.08 -27.00
N GLU A 442 -4.22 1.60 -28.12
CA GLU A 442 -5.02 0.37 -28.16
C GLU A 442 -4.17 -0.87 -28.52
N GLU A 443 -2.86 -0.70 -28.67
CA GLU A 443 -1.91 -1.76 -29.04
C GLU A 443 -1.48 -2.57 -27.81
N CYS A 444 -2.28 -3.60 -27.50
CA CYS A 444 -2.03 -4.50 -26.37
C CYS A 444 -0.95 -5.56 -26.69
N THR A 445 -0.06 -5.83 -25.73
CA THR A 445 0.93 -6.92 -25.84
C THR A 445 0.22 -8.28 -25.83
N GLU A 446 0.53 -9.15 -26.79
CA GLU A 446 -0.18 -10.43 -26.99
C GLU A 446 -1.71 -10.28 -27.14
N GLY A 447 -2.20 -9.08 -27.51
CA GLY A 447 -3.63 -8.78 -27.57
C GLY A 447 -4.32 -8.68 -26.21
N ILE A 448 -3.59 -8.69 -25.10
CA ILE A 448 -4.11 -8.66 -23.73
C ILE A 448 -3.85 -7.29 -23.08
N ASN A 449 -4.89 -6.70 -22.49
CA ASN A 449 -4.80 -5.42 -21.79
C ASN A 449 -3.87 -5.52 -20.57
N ASN A 450 -2.95 -4.57 -20.44
CA ASN A 450 -2.14 -4.42 -19.25
C ASN A 450 -2.85 -3.51 -18.25
N TRP A 451 -3.36 -4.11 -17.16
CA TRP A 451 -4.03 -3.40 -16.07
C TRP A 451 -3.06 -2.80 -15.05
N ASN A 452 -1.75 -2.92 -15.24
CA ASN A 452 -0.76 -2.16 -14.48
C ASN A 452 -0.77 -0.67 -14.91
N ALA A 453 -0.38 0.20 -13.98
CA ALA A 453 -0.23 1.63 -14.25
C ALA A 453 1.17 1.97 -14.77
N TRP A 454 1.25 3.02 -15.57
CA TRP A 454 2.48 3.78 -15.76
C TRP A 454 2.48 4.95 -14.77
N VAL A 455 3.61 5.25 -14.14
CA VAL A 455 3.75 6.37 -13.19
C VAL A 455 4.91 7.27 -13.60
N GLY A 456 4.67 8.57 -13.59
CA GLY A 456 5.69 9.59 -13.84
C GLY A 456 5.65 10.69 -12.80
N GLY A 457 6.82 11.27 -12.50
CA GLY A 457 6.96 12.37 -11.56
C GLY A 457 7.84 13.47 -12.11
N SER A 458 7.59 14.71 -11.68
CA SER A 458 8.41 15.87 -12.01
C SER A 458 8.42 16.86 -10.86
N HIS A 459 9.56 17.50 -10.65
CA HIS A 459 9.72 18.54 -9.65
C HIS A 459 9.78 19.92 -10.28
N ALA A 460 9.40 20.93 -9.50
CA ALA A 460 9.65 22.31 -9.87
C ALA A 460 11.16 22.56 -10.03
N PRO A 461 11.58 23.29 -11.07
CA PRO A 461 12.98 23.65 -11.27
C PRO A 461 13.47 24.67 -10.24
N VAL A 462 12.55 25.42 -9.63
CA VAL A 462 12.81 26.44 -8.61
C VAL A 462 12.49 25.87 -7.23
N GLY A 463 13.38 26.11 -6.26
CA GLY A 463 13.12 25.79 -4.85
C GLY A 463 12.01 26.66 -4.26
N THR A 464 11.26 26.11 -3.32
CA THR A 464 10.18 26.81 -2.62
C THR A 464 10.37 26.70 -1.11
N HIS A 465 9.51 27.35 -0.32
CA HIS A 465 9.48 27.14 1.11
C HIS A 465 8.07 27.34 1.66
N ALA A 466 7.52 26.30 2.27
CA ALA A 466 6.33 26.38 3.10
C ALA A 466 6.41 25.34 4.22
N VAL A 467 5.61 25.54 5.28
CA VAL A 467 5.44 24.55 6.35
C VAL A 467 3.97 24.16 6.37
N ALA A 468 3.71 22.87 6.23
CA ALA A 468 2.38 22.31 6.45
C ALA A 468 2.30 21.74 7.87
N HIS A 469 1.15 21.90 8.50
CA HIS A 469 0.85 21.31 9.79
C HIS A 469 -0.33 20.35 9.64
N LEU A 470 -0.30 19.28 10.42
CA LEU A 470 -1.44 18.38 10.53
C LEU A 470 -2.56 19.14 11.26
N GLY A 471 -3.73 19.22 10.63
CA GLY A 471 -4.89 19.98 11.12
C GLY A 471 -5.61 19.35 12.29
#